data_AF-A0A7C3DLM8-F1
#
_entry.id   AF-A0A7C3DLM8-F1
#
_cell.length_a   1.000
_cell.length_b   1.000
_cell.length_c   1.000
_cell.angle_alpha   90.00
_cell.angle_beta   90.00
_cell.angle_gamma   90.00
#
_symmetry.space_group_name_H-M   'P 1'
#
loop_
_entity.id
_entity.type
_entity.pdbx_description
1 polymer ?
#
loop_
_entity_poly.entity_id
_entity_poly.type
_entity_poly.pdbx_seq_one_letter_code
_entity_poly.pdbx_strand_id
1 'polypeptide(L)'
;MMSAKKLVRSVFDFEDEFIETIAEVPEKEPEAWAPEKPLRVAGVGHPRVDGYARTTGDARFAVDVQLPRMTLGRVLRSPVPHARIRKIDISEAEKVPGVLGIMTCANAPKIRWYRNSFLFDPHIRYEGDEVAFVVAETEVALEEALRRIHVEYEELPFVLEAEEAMKPNAPRLFKNGNIRDGKPRVYQRGDVEKGFAEADAVVEDTYRTQVVHHAPLEPHVCVVNWEGDRLTIWESTQATFRVQQGLANILKIPLNKIRVINYFMGAGFGSKLGIEKHTVMAALMAKRLGRPVKVVTPRKDEFLA
;
A
#
# COMPACT_ATOMS: atom_id res chain seq x y z
N MET A 1 -9.96 -41.19 -23.75
CA MET A 1 -9.97 -42.06 -22.56
C MET A 1 -9.80 -41.18 -21.34
N MET A 2 -10.80 -41.09 -20.46
CA MET A 2 -10.60 -40.42 -19.17
C MET A 2 -9.62 -41.26 -18.36
N SER A 3 -8.49 -40.69 -17.96
CA SER A 3 -7.56 -41.33 -17.04
C SER A 3 -8.31 -41.75 -15.78
N ALA A 4 -8.14 -42.99 -15.34
CA ALA A 4 -8.59 -43.41 -14.03
C ALA A 4 -7.91 -42.55 -12.95
N LYS A 5 -8.61 -42.35 -11.84
CA LYS A 5 -8.25 -41.40 -10.78
C LYS A 5 -8.23 -42.11 -9.43
N LYS A 6 -7.30 -41.73 -8.55
CA LYS A 6 -7.18 -42.23 -7.17
C LYS A 6 -7.38 -41.07 -6.19
N LEU A 7 -7.88 -41.37 -4.99
CA LEU A 7 -7.95 -40.41 -3.89
C LEU A 7 -6.65 -40.48 -3.08
N VAL A 8 -5.97 -39.35 -2.93
CA VAL A 8 -4.81 -39.21 -2.04
C VAL A 8 -5.22 -38.38 -0.84
N ARG A 9 -4.98 -38.93 0.35
CA ARG A 9 -5.13 -38.27 1.63
C ARG A 9 -3.76 -37.72 2.04
N SER A 10 -3.63 -36.40 2.09
CA SER A 10 -2.44 -35.71 2.59
C SER A 10 -2.75 -35.09 3.94
N VAL A 11 -1.89 -35.33 4.92
CA VAL A 11 -1.94 -34.67 6.23
C VAL A 11 -0.81 -33.67 6.26
N PHE A 12 -1.15 -32.39 6.35
CA PHE A 12 -0.21 -31.30 6.51
C PHE A 12 -0.20 -30.88 7.96
N ASP A 13 0.98 -30.80 8.57
CA ASP A 13 1.18 -30.15 9.85
C ASP A 13 1.58 -28.70 9.55
N PHE A 14 0.79 -27.76 10.04
CA PHE A 14 1.17 -26.36 10.10
C PHE A 14 0.93 -25.86 11.52
N GLU A 15 2.02 -25.65 12.26
CA GLU A 15 1.99 -25.12 13.62
C GLU A 15 1.12 -25.95 14.59
N ASP A 16 1.27 -27.28 14.58
CA ASP A 16 0.56 -28.23 15.44
C ASP A 16 -0.94 -28.40 15.09
N GLU A 17 -1.43 -27.74 14.03
CA GLU A 17 -2.71 -28.04 13.38
C GLU A 17 -2.52 -29.06 12.25
N PHE A 18 -3.19 -30.21 12.37
CA PHE A 18 -3.21 -31.24 11.34
C PHE A 18 -4.34 -30.99 10.36
N ILE A 19 -4.02 -30.46 9.18
CA ILE A 19 -4.98 -30.27 8.09
C ILE A 19 -4.95 -31.49 7.20
N GLU A 20 -6.08 -32.19 7.16
CA GLU A 20 -6.30 -33.27 6.22
C GLU A 20 -6.91 -32.74 4.93
N THR A 21 -6.27 -33.05 3.80
CA THR A 21 -6.81 -32.75 2.47
C THR A 21 -6.92 -34.03 1.67
N ILE A 22 -8.10 -34.28 1.11
CA ILE A 22 -8.33 -35.38 0.16
C ILE A 22 -8.39 -34.78 -1.24
N ALA A 23 -7.46 -35.18 -2.10
CA ALA A 23 -7.42 -34.75 -3.50
C ALA A 23 -7.59 -35.95 -4.43
N GLU A 24 -8.37 -35.74 -5.49
CA GLU A 24 -8.48 -36.69 -6.60
C GLU A 24 -7.33 -36.44 -7.58
N VAL A 25 -6.41 -37.40 -7.68
CA VAL A 25 -5.23 -37.31 -8.56
C VAL A 25 -5.29 -38.39 -9.63
N PRO A 26 -4.60 -38.21 -10.78
CA PRO A 26 -4.46 -39.28 -11.76
C PRO A 26 -3.90 -40.55 -11.11
N GLU A 27 -4.45 -41.71 -11.47
CA GLU A 27 -4.00 -43.01 -10.94
C GLU A 27 -2.53 -43.27 -11.31
N LYS A 28 -2.14 -42.87 -12.52
CA LYS A 28 -0.76 -42.90 -13.00
C LYS A 28 -0.12 -41.54 -12.72
N GLU A 29 0.82 -41.52 -11.79
CA GLU A 29 1.69 -40.36 -11.59
C GLU A 29 2.54 -40.13 -12.85
N PRO A 30 2.77 -38.86 -13.22
CA PRO A 30 3.75 -38.58 -14.27
C PRO A 30 5.10 -39.14 -13.82
N GLU A 31 5.81 -39.76 -14.75
CA GLU A 31 7.16 -40.25 -14.50
C GLU A 31 8.02 -39.07 -14.06
N ALA A 32 8.61 -39.16 -12.87
CA ALA A 32 9.47 -38.12 -12.33
C ALA A 32 10.65 -37.91 -13.28
N TRP A 33 11.09 -36.67 -13.45
CA TRP A 33 12.28 -36.39 -14.23
C TRP A 33 13.48 -37.10 -13.62
N ALA A 34 14.25 -37.80 -14.45
CA ALA A 34 15.48 -38.47 -14.05
C ALA A 34 16.44 -37.44 -13.40
N PRO A 35 16.77 -37.59 -12.09
CA PRO A 35 17.50 -36.56 -11.34
C PRO A 35 18.90 -36.28 -11.90
N GLU A 36 19.50 -37.26 -12.58
CA GLU A 36 20.80 -37.17 -13.24
C GLU A 36 20.80 -36.46 -14.60
N LYS A 37 19.64 -36.13 -15.19
CA LYS A 37 19.59 -35.45 -16.48
C LYS A 37 19.46 -33.93 -16.30
N PRO A 38 20.39 -33.12 -16.84
CA PRO A 38 20.26 -31.67 -16.77
C PRO A 38 18.96 -31.25 -17.48
N LEU A 39 18.13 -30.49 -16.78
CA LEU A 39 16.91 -29.93 -17.35
C LEU A 39 17.29 -28.84 -18.35
N ARG A 40 16.48 -28.68 -19.41
CA ARG A 40 16.73 -27.64 -20.43
C ARG A 40 16.45 -26.22 -19.93
N VAL A 41 15.55 -26.08 -18.96
CA VAL A 41 15.00 -24.78 -18.54
C VAL A 41 15.27 -24.51 -17.06
N ALA A 42 14.78 -25.37 -16.17
CA ALA A 42 14.98 -25.20 -14.72
C ALA A 42 16.46 -25.44 -14.34
N GLY A 43 17.03 -24.57 -13.52
CA GLY A 43 18.44 -24.64 -13.13
C GLY A 43 19.44 -24.11 -14.16
N VAL A 44 18.97 -23.64 -15.32
CA VAL A 44 19.81 -23.07 -16.39
C VAL A 44 19.60 -21.56 -16.48
N GLY A 45 20.68 -20.79 -16.56
CA GLY A 45 20.62 -19.35 -16.76
C GLY A 45 20.11 -18.99 -18.17
N HIS A 46 18.97 -18.30 -18.24
CA HIS A 46 18.40 -17.79 -19.48
C HIS A 46 18.30 -16.27 -19.45
N PRO A 47 18.42 -15.58 -20.60
CA PRO A 47 18.10 -14.16 -20.69
C PRO A 47 16.68 -13.90 -20.20
N ARG A 48 16.49 -12.81 -19.43
CA ARG A 48 15.15 -12.45 -18.96
C ARG A 48 14.29 -12.05 -20.14
N VAL A 49 13.04 -12.54 -20.16
CA VAL A 49 12.05 -12.18 -21.20
C VAL A 49 11.81 -10.68 -21.32
N ASP A 50 11.97 -9.94 -20.21
CA ASP A 50 11.80 -8.50 -20.11
C ASP A 50 13.14 -7.73 -20.17
N GLY A 51 14.26 -8.43 -20.37
CA GLY A 51 15.62 -7.88 -20.30
C GLY A 51 15.86 -6.80 -21.36
N TYR A 52 15.55 -7.09 -22.62
CA TYR A 52 15.70 -6.14 -23.73
C TYR A 52 14.98 -4.82 -23.44
N ALA A 53 13.69 -4.88 -23.10
CA ALA A 53 12.89 -3.69 -22.84
C ALA A 53 13.45 -2.83 -21.70
N ARG A 54 13.98 -3.46 -20.65
CA ARG A 54 14.59 -2.76 -19.51
C ARG A 54 15.92 -2.10 -19.85
N THR A 55 16.71 -2.67 -20.76
CA THR A 55 18.03 -2.13 -21.11
C THR A 55 18.00 -1.13 -22.26
N THR A 56 16.95 -1.12 -23.08
CA THR A 56 16.81 -0.18 -24.21
C THR A 56 16.02 1.09 -23.85
N GLY A 57 15.31 1.07 -22.71
CA GLY A 57 14.35 2.14 -22.35
C GLY A 57 12.95 1.94 -22.93
N ASP A 58 12.68 0.80 -23.58
CA ASP A 58 11.33 0.47 -24.10
C ASP A 58 10.35 0.05 -22.99
N ALA A 59 10.87 -0.32 -21.81
CA ALA A 59 10.07 -0.65 -20.64
C ALA A 59 9.25 0.57 -20.18
N ARG A 60 7.92 0.44 -20.20
CA ARG A 60 6.99 1.50 -19.79
C ARG A 60 6.55 1.29 -18.34
N PHE A 61 6.99 2.16 -17.46
CA PHE A 61 6.58 2.23 -16.06
C PHE A 61 5.30 3.09 -15.93
N ALA A 62 4.66 3.07 -14.77
CA ALA A 62 3.46 3.89 -14.54
C ALA A 62 3.75 5.39 -14.72
N VAL A 63 4.97 5.83 -14.39
CA VAL A 63 5.41 7.22 -14.57
C VAL A 63 5.51 7.63 -16.04
N ASP A 64 5.69 6.69 -16.97
CA ASP A 64 5.84 6.99 -18.39
C ASP A 64 4.50 7.19 -19.10
N VAL A 65 3.39 6.89 -18.42
CA VAL A 65 2.05 7.05 -18.98
C VAL A 65 1.75 8.53 -19.14
N GLN A 66 1.35 8.90 -20.36
CA GLN A 66 0.96 10.24 -20.77
C GLN A 66 -0.39 10.17 -21.45
N LEU A 67 -1.37 10.94 -20.96
CA LEU A 67 -2.73 10.99 -21.50
C LEU A 67 -3.08 12.43 -21.91
N PRO A 68 -3.95 12.61 -22.92
CA PRO A 68 -4.41 13.95 -23.28
C PRO A 68 -5.05 14.68 -22.09
N ARG A 69 -4.67 15.95 -21.89
CA ARG A 69 -5.16 16.82 -20.80
C ARG A 69 -4.89 16.30 -19.39
N MET A 70 -3.94 15.38 -19.23
CA MET A 70 -3.51 14.86 -17.93
C MET A 70 -3.04 15.99 -17.02
N THR A 71 -3.37 15.85 -15.73
CA THR A 71 -3.03 16.80 -14.67
C THR A 71 -2.14 16.11 -13.63
N LEU A 72 -1.54 16.89 -12.75
CA LEU A 72 -0.63 16.42 -11.72
C LEU A 72 -1.29 16.54 -10.36
N GLY A 73 -1.11 15.54 -9.52
CA GLY A 73 -1.59 15.48 -8.15
C GLY A 73 -0.46 15.42 -7.13
N ARG A 74 -0.63 16.08 -5.98
CA ARG A 74 0.31 16.02 -4.86
C ARG A 74 -0.42 16.16 -3.53
N VAL A 75 0.08 15.42 -2.54
CA VAL A 75 -0.41 15.47 -1.17
C VAL A 75 0.38 16.52 -0.40
N LEU A 76 -0.31 17.44 0.27
CA LEU A 76 0.27 18.22 1.36
C LEU A 76 0.34 17.31 2.61
N ARG A 77 1.56 17.06 3.06
CA ARG A 77 1.88 16.20 4.20
C ARG A 77 1.94 17.03 5.49
N SER A 78 1.51 16.49 6.62
CA SER A 78 1.60 17.18 7.90
C SER A 78 3.06 17.30 8.35
N PRO A 79 3.52 18.47 8.83
CA PRO A 79 4.87 18.67 9.35
C PRO A 79 4.98 18.33 10.85
N VAL A 80 3.88 17.93 11.51
CA VAL A 80 3.85 17.68 12.96
C VAL A 80 3.45 16.22 13.25
N PRO A 81 4.01 15.59 14.30
CA PRO A 81 3.82 14.17 14.55
C PRO A 81 2.47 13.82 15.20
N HIS A 82 1.83 14.76 15.90
CA HIS A 82 0.53 14.51 16.53
C HIS A 82 -0.19 15.83 16.75
N ALA A 83 -1.34 16.00 16.11
CA ALA A 83 -2.11 17.24 16.21
C ALA A 83 -3.57 17.03 15.84
N ARG A 84 -4.41 18.01 16.19
CA ARG A 84 -5.70 18.22 15.56
C ARG A 84 -5.63 19.40 14.62
N ILE A 85 -6.10 19.24 13.40
CA ILE A 85 -6.32 20.35 12.49
C ILE A 85 -7.46 21.20 13.04
N ARG A 86 -7.17 22.45 13.39
CA ARG A 86 -8.16 23.44 13.82
C ARG A 86 -8.81 24.12 12.62
N LYS A 87 -8.00 24.47 11.61
CA LYS A 87 -8.45 25.13 10.39
C LYS A 87 -7.52 24.78 9.21
N ILE A 88 -8.10 24.65 8.02
CA ILE A 88 -7.37 24.60 6.75
C ILE A 88 -7.92 25.73 5.90
N ASP A 89 -7.07 26.65 5.48
CA ASP A 89 -7.38 27.71 4.52
C ASP A 89 -6.71 27.38 3.18
N ILE A 90 -7.53 27.19 2.15
CA ILE A 90 -7.11 26.88 0.79
C ILE A 90 -7.34 28.06 -0.17
N SER A 91 -7.84 29.20 0.32
CA SER A 91 -8.36 30.28 -0.52
C SER A 91 -7.29 30.92 -1.41
N GLU A 92 -6.06 31.06 -0.92
CA GLU A 92 -4.94 31.57 -1.72
C GLU A 92 -4.37 30.52 -2.69
N ALA A 93 -4.43 29.25 -2.30
CA ALA A 93 -4.01 28.14 -3.15
C ALA A 93 -4.96 27.93 -4.34
N GLU A 94 -6.26 28.09 -4.14
CA GLU A 94 -7.28 28.00 -5.20
C GLU A 94 -7.14 29.10 -6.27
N LYS A 95 -6.55 30.25 -5.90
CA LYS A 95 -6.32 31.38 -6.83
C LYS A 95 -5.08 31.20 -7.71
N VAL A 96 -4.24 30.19 -7.46
CA VAL A 96 -3.02 29.96 -8.25
C VAL A 96 -3.42 29.55 -9.68
N PRO A 97 -2.97 30.27 -10.72
CA PRO A 97 -3.26 29.90 -12.10
C PRO A 97 -2.80 28.47 -12.42
N GLY A 98 -3.70 27.66 -12.98
CA GLY A 98 -3.45 26.25 -13.30
C GLY A 98 -3.80 25.26 -12.19
N VAL A 99 -4.24 25.71 -11.01
CA VAL A 99 -4.87 24.83 -10.02
C VAL A 99 -6.30 24.51 -10.47
N LEU A 100 -6.64 23.22 -10.43
CA LEU A 100 -7.94 22.72 -10.90
C LEU A 100 -8.83 22.26 -9.75
N GLY A 101 -8.24 21.91 -8.61
CA GLY A 101 -8.99 21.69 -7.39
C GLY A 101 -8.12 21.16 -6.26
N ILE A 102 -8.62 21.34 -5.04
CA ILE A 102 -7.96 20.93 -3.80
C ILE A 102 -8.96 20.12 -2.98
N MET A 103 -8.53 18.98 -2.48
CA MET A 103 -9.29 18.10 -1.61
C MET A 103 -8.74 18.13 -0.19
N THR A 104 -9.60 18.27 0.81
CA THR A 104 -9.25 18.27 2.25
C THR A 104 -10.30 17.50 3.04
N CYS A 105 -10.12 17.38 4.36
CA CYS A 105 -11.14 16.79 5.23
C CYS A 105 -12.51 17.51 5.19
N ALA A 106 -12.57 18.76 4.70
CA ALA A 106 -13.80 19.55 4.62
C ALA A 106 -14.67 19.20 3.40
N ASN A 107 -14.06 18.80 2.28
CA ASN A 107 -14.76 18.57 1.01
C ASN A 107 -14.61 17.14 0.46
N ALA A 108 -13.76 16.31 1.06
CA ALA A 108 -13.61 14.91 0.69
C ALA A 108 -14.80 14.07 1.16
N PRO A 109 -15.19 13.02 0.42
CA PRO A 109 -16.08 11.98 0.94
C PRO A 109 -15.50 11.36 2.22
N LYS A 110 -16.35 11.06 3.20
CA LYS A 110 -15.96 10.39 4.46
C LYS A 110 -15.66 8.90 4.23
N ILE A 111 -14.52 8.62 3.61
CA ILE A 111 -14.01 7.27 3.36
C ILE A 111 -13.23 6.83 4.59
N ARG A 112 -13.66 5.74 5.23
CA ARG A 112 -12.93 5.15 6.35
C ARG A 112 -11.62 4.53 5.87
N TRP A 113 -10.59 4.65 6.68
CA TRP A 113 -9.27 4.08 6.48
C TRP A 113 -8.83 3.27 7.72
N TYR A 114 -7.56 2.88 7.75
CA TYR A 114 -6.96 2.03 8.79
C TYR A 114 -7.34 2.47 10.22
N ARG A 115 -7.69 1.50 11.08
CA ARG A 115 -8.07 1.70 12.50
C ARG A 115 -9.12 2.80 12.73
N ASN A 116 -10.11 2.91 11.84
CA ASN A 116 -11.20 3.90 11.89
C ASN A 116 -10.78 5.36 11.63
N SER A 117 -9.60 5.59 11.08
CA SER A 117 -9.25 6.90 10.50
C SER A 117 -10.04 7.16 9.22
N PHE A 118 -9.76 8.27 8.54
CA PHE A 118 -10.37 8.64 7.27
C PHE A 118 -9.31 8.88 6.19
N LEU A 119 -9.75 8.95 4.93
CA LEU A 119 -8.90 9.33 3.79
C LEU A 119 -8.18 10.66 4.06
N PHE A 120 -8.93 11.64 4.60
CA PHE A 120 -8.41 12.84 5.24
C PHE A 120 -8.95 12.89 6.67
N ASP A 121 -8.10 12.62 7.65
CA ASP A 121 -8.46 12.65 9.06
C ASP A 121 -7.95 13.98 9.66
N PRO A 122 -8.80 14.79 10.33
CA PRO A 122 -8.32 15.99 11.00
C PRO A 122 -7.44 15.68 12.23
N HIS A 123 -7.37 14.43 12.68
CA HIS A 123 -6.44 13.98 13.73
C HIS A 123 -5.18 13.40 13.09
N ILE A 124 -4.12 14.21 13.06
CA ILE A 124 -2.77 13.87 12.61
C ILE A 124 -2.12 12.92 13.60
N ARG A 125 -1.55 11.80 13.12
CA ARG A 125 -0.95 10.77 14.00
C ARG A 125 0.53 10.51 13.80
N TYR A 126 1.13 11.10 12.76
CA TYR A 126 2.56 11.05 12.46
C TYR A 126 2.93 12.18 11.50
N GLU A 127 4.21 12.53 11.44
CA GLU A 127 4.73 13.45 10.43
C GLU A 127 4.62 12.77 9.06
N GLY A 128 3.90 13.37 8.12
CA GLY A 128 3.55 12.70 6.85
C GLY A 128 2.06 12.40 6.66
N ASP A 129 1.23 12.54 7.69
CA ASP A 129 -0.21 12.29 7.55
C ASP A 129 -0.86 13.25 6.52
N GLU A 130 -1.90 12.80 5.83
CA GLU A 130 -2.47 13.56 4.70
C GLU A 130 -3.33 14.75 5.14
N VAL A 131 -2.97 15.95 4.71
CA VAL A 131 -3.69 17.19 5.05
C VAL A 131 -4.57 17.66 3.91
N ALA A 132 -4.01 17.73 2.70
CA ALA A 132 -4.71 18.15 1.49
C ALA A 132 -4.16 17.40 0.27
N PHE A 133 -4.95 17.33 -0.80
CA PHE A 133 -4.50 16.84 -2.10
C PHE A 133 -4.83 17.87 -3.18
N VAL A 134 -3.80 18.40 -3.81
CA VAL A 134 -3.89 19.44 -4.84
C VAL A 134 -3.81 18.77 -6.21
N VAL A 135 -4.63 19.22 -7.16
CA VAL A 135 -4.51 18.87 -8.57
C VAL A 135 -4.32 20.12 -9.42
N ALA A 136 -3.28 20.13 -10.25
CA ALA A 136 -2.92 21.26 -11.11
C ALA A 136 -2.44 20.83 -12.50
N GLU A 137 -2.36 21.77 -13.43
CA GLU A 137 -1.93 21.54 -14.81
C GLU A 137 -0.42 21.38 -14.95
N THR A 138 0.35 21.98 -14.05
CA THR A 138 1.83 21.99 -14.09
C THR A 138 2.40 21.77 -12.69
N GLU A 139 3.63 21.26 -12.61
CA GLU A 139 4.31 21.06 -11.32
C GLU A 139 4.55 22.42 -10.62
N VAL A 140 4.78 23.49 -11.38
CA VAL A 140 4.95 24.84 -10.82
C VAL A 140 3.69 25.32 -10.12
N ALA A 141 2.52 25.17 -10.75
CA ALA A 141 1.24 25.53 -10.13
C ALA A 141 0.93 24.64 -8.91
N LEU A 142 1.30 23.36 -8.97
CA LEU A 142 1.14 22.39 -7.89
C LEU A 142 1.95 22.79 -6.66
N GLU A 143 3.24 23.06 -6.83
CA GLU A 143 4.16 23.48 -5.76
C GLU A 143 3.78 24.84 -5.17
N GLU A 144 3.37 25.79 -6.02
CA GLU A 144 2.93 27.10 -5.55
C GLU A 144 1.64 27.00 -4.71
N ALA A 145 0.68 26.18 -5.14
CA ALA A 145 -0.54 25.95 -4.40
C ALA A 145 -0.29 25.29 -3.04
N LEU A 146 0.58 24.28 -2.97
CA LEU A 146 0.93 23.63 -1.70
C LEU A 146 1.50 24.61 -0.68
N ARG A 147 2.33 25.58 -1.11
CA ARG A 147 2.90 26.62 -0.23
C ARG A 147 1.87 27.63 0.28
N ARG A 148 0.76 27.81 -0.45
CA ARG A 148 -0.31 28.77 -0.10
C ARG A 148 -1.45 28.15 0.71
N ILE A 149 -1.39 26.85 1.00
CA ILE A 149 -2.33 26.22 1.94
C ILE A 149 -1.85 26.55 3.35
N HIS A 150 -2.70 27.22 4.12
CA HIS A 150 -2.43 27.53 5.52
C HIS A 150 -3.18 26.56 6.43
N VAL A 151 -2.47 25.95 7.36
CA VAL A 151 -3.02 24.95 8.27
C VAL A 151 -2.73 25.36 9.69
N GLU A 152 -3.77 25.47 10.50
CA GLU A 152 -3.65 25.73 11.94
C GLU A 152 -3.75 24.39 12.69
N TYR A 153 -2.68 24.03 13.39
CA TYR A 153 -2.60 22.82 14.19
C TYR A 153 -2.75 23.14 15.68
N GLU A 154 -3.53 22.32 16.38
CA GLU A 154 -3.39 22.12 17.81
C GLU A 154 -2.50 20.91 18.02
N GLU A 155 -1.23 21.14 18.33
CA GLU A 155 -0.28 20.07 18.64
C GLU A 155 -0.66 19.33 19.92
N LEU A 156 -0.49 18.01 19.90
CA LEU A 156 -0.82 17.12 20.99
C LEU A 156 0.44 16.35 21.44
N PRO A 157 0.54 15.96 22.72
CA PRO A 157 1.64 15.12 23.19
C PRO A 157 1.73 13.81 22.40
N PHE A 158 2.93 13.36 22.04
CA PHE A 158 3.13 12.10 21.31
C PHE A 158 4.12 11.18 22.05
N VAL A 159 4.21 9.94 21.58
CA VAL A 159 5.10 8.91 22.12
C VAL A 159 5.75 8.16 20.96
N LEU A 160 7.05 7.85 21.09
CA LEU A 160 7.85 7.20 20.04
C LEU A 160 8.11 5.72 20.36
N GLU A 161 8.30 5.40 21.65
CA GLU A 161 8.61 4.04 22.10
C GLU A 161 7.35 3.20 22.33
N ALA A 162 7.37 1.95 21.87
CA ALA A 162 6.23 1.04 21.98
C ALA A 162 5.89 0.72 23.44
N GLU A 163 6.91 0.50 24.27
CA GLU A 163 6.78 0.23 25.71
C GLU A 163 6.12 1.39 26.45
N GLU A 164 6.52 2.63 26.13
CA GLU A 164 5.90 3.84 26.68
C GLU A 164 4.46 4.00 26.19
N ALA A 165 4.18 3.69 24.92
CA ALA A 165 2.85 3.77 24.33
C ALA A 165 1.83 2.81 24.97
N MET A 166 2.29 1.75 25.63
CA MET A 166 1.45 0.78 26.35
C MET A 166 1.07 1.24 27.76
N LYS A 167 1.69 2.29 28.31
CA LYS A 167 1.39 2.76 29.68
C LYS A 167 -0.03 3.34 29.78
N PRO A 168 -0.72 3.20 30.92
CA PRO A 168 -2.11 3.68 31.08
C PRO A 168 -2.33 5.17 30.81
N ASN A 169 -1.30 5.99 31.04
CA ASN A 169 -1.28 7.45 30.90
C ASN A 169 -0.58 7.93 29.62
N ALA A 170 -0.20 7.03 28.71
CA ALA A 170 0.44 7.39 27.45
C ALA A 170 -0.50 8.26 26.58
N PRO A 171 0.04 9.19 25.77
CA PRO A 171 -0.76 9.91 24.79
C PRO A 171 -1.49 8.94 23.87
N ARG A 172 -2.80 9.13 23.69
CA ARG A 172 -3.66 8.21 22.94
C ARG A 172 -3.74 8.62 21.47
N LEU A 173 -3.25 7.78 20.57
CA LEU A 173 -3.40 7.96 19.12
C LEU A 173 -4.80 7.56 18.61
N PHE A 174 -5.45 6.63 19.30
CA PHE A 174 -6.78 6.15 18.95
C PHE A 174 -7.72 6.22 20.16
N LYS A 175 -9.02 6.40 19.89
CA LYS A 175 -10.07 6.50 20.94
C LYS A 175 -10.05 5.31 21.90
N ASN A 176 -9.76 4.11 21.39
CA ASN A 176 -9.77 2.86 22.16
C ASN A 176 -8.38 2.50 22.74
N GLY A 177 -7.42 3.43 22.73
CA GLY A 177 -6.05 3.22 23.21
C GLY A 177 -5.07 2.79 22.14
N ASN A 178 -3.79 2.70 22.52
CA ASN A 178 -2.69 2.46 21.59
C ASN A 178 -2.56 0.97 21.21
N ILE A 179 -2.95 0.05 22.10
CA ILE A 179 -2.95 -1.40 21.85
C ILE A 179 -3.96 -1.72 20.73
N ARG A 180 -3.49 -2.36 19.66
CA ARG A 180 -4.34 -2.78 18.54
C ARG A 180 -5.38 -3.77 19.05
N ASP A 181 -6.66 -3.54 18.72
CA ASP A 181 -7.80 -4.34 19.16
C ASP A 181 -8.00 -4.41 20.71
N GLY A 182 -7.29 -3.56 21.47
CA GLY A 182 -7.39 -3.47 22.93
C GLY A 182 -6.77 -4.64 23.70
N LYS A 183 -6.17 -5.62 23.02
CA LYS A 183 -5.56 -6.80 23.63
C LYS A 183 -4.33 -7.28 22.85
N PRO A 184 -3.35 -7.91 23.50
CA PRO A 184 -2.23 -8.52 22.79
C PRO A 184 -2.72 -9.63 21.86
N ARG A 185 -2.03 -9.82 20.74
CA ARG A 185 -2.15 -11.07 19.97
C ARG A 185 -1.27 -12.10 20.66
N VAL A 186 -1.90 -13.09 21.27
CA VAL A 186 -1.21 -14.20 21.92
C VAL A 186 -1.09 -15.33 20.90
N TYR A 187 0.13 -15.82 20.72
CA TYR A 187 0.45 -16.99 19.92
C TYR A 187 1.17 -17.99 20.83
N GLN A 188 0.75 -19.24 20.80
CA GLN A 188 1.35 -20.32 21.57
C GLN A 188 1.58 -21.50 20.63
N ARG A 189 2.74 -22.14 20.76
CA ARG A 189 3.12 -23.33 20.00
C ARG A 189 3.91 -24.26 20.91
N GLY A 190 3.59 -25.55 20.89
CA GLY A 190 4.15 -26.53 21.82
C GLY A 190 3.91 -26.20 23.31
N ASP A 191 4.74 -26.81 24.16
CA ASP A 191 4.73 -26.66 25.63
C ASP A 191 6.04 -25.99 26.07
N VAL A 192 5.95 -24.68 26.36
CA VAL A 192 7.12 -23.86 26.69
C VAL A 192 7.65 -24.24 28.07
N GLU A 193 6.76 -24.43 29.05
CA GLU A 193 7.09 -24.78 30.42
C GLU A 193 7.84 -26.12 30.48
N LYS A 194 7.37 -27.13 29.75
CA LYS A 194 8.07 -28.42 29.62
C LYS A 194 9.43 -28.23 28.96
N GLY A 195 9.51 -27.44 27.89
CA GLY A 195 10.76 -27.15 27.20
C GLY A 195 11.82 -26.54 28.12
N PHE A 196 11.45 -25.59 28.98
CA PHE A 196 12.34 -25.03 29.99
C PHE A 196 12.74 -26.05 31.08
N ALA A 197 11.82 -26.90 31.51
CA ALA A 197 12.08 -27.90 32.55
C ALA A 197 13.03 -29.01 32.10
N GLU A 198 13.00 -29.38 30.81
CA GLU A 198 13.82 -30.45 30.24
C GLU A 198 15.14 -29.95 29.62
N ALA A 199 15.38 -28.64 29.57
CA ALA A 199 16.56 -28.06 28.92
C ALA A 199 17.86 -28.27 29.71
N ASP A 200 18.92 -28.74 29.04
CA ASP A 200 20.27 -28.83 29.61
C ASP A 200 20.90 -27.44 29.86
N ALA A 201 20.49 -26.42 29.08
CA ALA A 201 20.94 -25.05 29.21
C ALA A 201 19.87 -24.06 28.71
N VAL A 202 19.84 -22.87 29.32
CA VAL A 202 18.95 -21.76 28.95
C VAL A 202 19.80 -20.54 28.61
N VAL A 203 19.56 -19.93 27.44
CA VAL A 203 20.19 -18.67 27.02
C VAL A 203 19.09 -17.64 26.79
N GLU A 204 19.18 -16.52 27.50
CA GLU A 204 18.22 -15.42 27.43
C GLU A 204 18.93 -14.13 27.00
N ASP A 205 18.38 -13.46 25.99
CA ASP A 205 18.89 -12.17 25.50
C ASP A 205 17.76 -11.39 24.81
N THR A 206 17.90 -10.06 24.72
CA THR A 206 16.93 -9.16 24.10
C THR A 206 17.48 -8.57 22.82
N TYR A 207 16.87 -8.93 21.70
CA TYR A 207 17.24 -8.42 20.37
C TYR A 207 16.22 -7.37 19.90
N ARG A 208 16.73 -6.30 19.29
CA ARG A 208 15.91 -5.28 18.63
C ARG A 208 16.42 -5.07 17.21
N THR A 209 15.50 -4.86 16.28
CA THR A 209 15.82 -4.45 14.91
C THR A 209 15.36 -3.02 14.69
N GLN A 210 16.11 -2.27 13.88
CA GLN A 210 15.79 -0.90 13.52
C GLN A 210 14.60 -0.84 12.55
N VAL A 211 13.93 0.31 12.50
CA VAL A 211 12.99 0.63 11.43
C VAL A 211 13.78 0.83 10.13
N VAL A 212 13.45 0.06 9.10
CA VAL A 212 14.03 0.18 7.76
C VAL A 212 12.95 0.47 6.73
N HIS A 213 13.30 1.25 5.71
CA HIS A 213 12.41 1.58 4.61
C HIS A 213 12.74 0.73 3.38
N HIS A 214 11.70 0.36 2.62
CA HIS A 214 11.82 -0.46 1.41
C HIS A 214 12.65 0.21 0.30
N ALA A 215 12.54 1.54 0.20
CA ALA A 215 13.26 2.39 -0.74
C ALA A 215 13.35 1.86 -2.19
N PRO A 216 12.23 1.43 -2.83
CA PRO A 216 12.25 1.08 -4.26
C PRO A 216 12.67 2.29 -5.09
N LEU A 217 13.50 2.09 -6.12
CA LEU A 217 14.05 3.20 -6.90
C LEU A 217 12.96 4.00 -7.62
N GLU A 218 11.94 3.31 -8.15
CA GLU A 218 10.70 3.97 -8.58
C GLU A 218 9.85 4.29 -7.33
N PRO A 219 9.45 5.55 -7.09
CA PRO A 219 8.50 5.87 -6.02
C PRO A 219 7.12 5.25 -6.30
N HIS A 220 6.15 5.41 -5.41
CA HIS A 220 4.77 5.10 -5.72
C HIS A 220 4.24 6.09 -6.76
N VAL A 221 3.59 5.53 -7.77
CA VAL A 221 3.10 6.26 -8.93
C VAL A 221 1.78 5.67 -9.36
N CYS A 222 0.80 6.55 -9.57
CA CYS A 222 -0.45 6.20 -10.21
C CYS A 222 -0.81 7.21 -11.31
N VAL A 223 -1.39 6.72 -12.40
CA VAL A 223 -2.10 7.54 -13.39
C VAL A 223 -3.53 7.04 -13.47
N VAL A 224 -4.49 7.92 -13.21
CA VAL A 224 -5.91 7.55 -13.10
C VAL A 224 -6.72 8.26 -14.16
N ASN A 225 -7.57 7.52 -14.87
CA ASN A 225 -8.48 8.05 -15.89
C ASN A 225 -9.89 7.46 -15.76
N TRP A 226 -10.90 8.31 -15.98
CA TRP A 226 -12.30 7.89 -16.07
C TRP A 226 -12.83 8.07 -17.49
N GLU A 227 -13.52 7.06 -17.99
CA GLU A 227 -14.29 7.09 -19.24
C GLU A 227 -15.74 6.73 -18.93
N GLY A 228 -16.58 7.75 -18.75
CA GLY A 228 -17.93 7.57 -18.22
C GLY A 228 -17.88 6.97 -16.82
N ASP A 229 -18.36 5.73 -16.67
CA ASP A 229 -18.36 4.99 -15.41
C ASP A 229 -17.21 3.97 -15.28
N ARG A 230 -16.29 3.92 -16.25
CA ARG A 230 -15.12 3.02 -16.25
C ARG A 230 -13.88 3.73 -15.73
N LEU A 231 -13.20 3.10 -14.78
CA LEU A 231 -11.97 3.56 -14.15
C LEU A 231 -10.79 2.75 -14.68
N THR A 232 -9.82 3.40 -15.32
CA THR A 232 -8.53 2.79 -15.69
C THR A 232 -7.42 3.43 -14.89
N ILE A 233 -6.53 2.60 -14.34
CA ILE A 233 -5.41 3.04 -13.52
C ILE A 233 -4.15 2.32 -13.99
N TRP A 234 -3.10 3.09 -14.21
CA TRP A 234 -1.74 2.59 -14.34
C TRP A 234 -1.05 2.79 -13.00
N GLU A 235 -0.71 1.70 -12.33
CA GLU A 235 -0.27 1.71 -10.93
C GLU A 235 1.07 0.98 -10.81
N SER A 236 2.02 1.59 -10.11
CA SER A 236 3.22 0.90 -9.66
C SER A 236 2.86 -0.01 -8.47
N THR A 237 2.48 -1.26 -8.75
CA THR A 237 1.96 -2.19 -7.72
C THR A 237 2.42 -3.64 -7.85
N GLN A 238 2.65 -4.30 -6.72
CA GLN A 238 2.88 -5.74 -6.62
C GLN A 238 1.58 -6.56 -6.70
N ALA A 239 0.40 -5.93 -6.59
CA ALA A 239 -0.86 -6.65 -6.43
C ALA A 239 -2.04 -5.97 -7.14
N THR A 240 -2.03 -5.99 -8.48
CA THR A 240 -3.07 -5.36 -9.33
C THR A 240 -4.50 -5.74 -8.95
N PHE A 241 -4.77 -7.01 -8.66
CA PHE A 241 -6.10 -7.47 -8.22
C PHE A 241 -6.49 -6.96 -6.83
N ARG A 242 -5.53 -6.82 -5.90
CA ARG A 242 -5.80 -6.23 -4.57
C ARG A 242 -6.13 -4.76 -4.69
N VAL A 243 -5.41 -4.02 -5.54
CA VAL A 243 -5.70 -2.61 -5.84
C VAL A 243 -7.10 -2.49 -6.45
N GLN A 244 -7.43 -3.31 -7.45
CA GLN A 244 -8.74 -3.32 -8.10
C GLN A 244 -9.88 -3.58 -7.10
N GLN A 245 -9.74 -4.61 -6.26
CA GLN A 245 -10.74 -4.96 -5.24
C GLN A 245 -10.86 -3.85 -4.18
N GLY A 246 -9.75 -3.28 -3.74
CA GLY A 246 -9.72 -2.16 -2.81
C GLY A 246 -10.49 -0.96 -3.34
N LEU A 247 -10.23 -0.55 -4.59
CA LEU A 247 -10.93 0.55 -5.23
C LEU A 247 -12.43 0.28 -5.38
N ALA A 248 -12.82 -0.93 -5.80
CA ALA A 248 -14.23 -1.31 -5.91
C ALA A 248 -14.93 -1.16 -4.55
N ASN A 249 -14.30 -1.64 -3.48
CA ASN A 249 -14.83 -1.55 -2.12
C ASN A 249 -14.92 -0.12 -1.59
N ILE A 250 -13.94 0.73 -1.90
CA ILE A 250 -13.86 2.12 -1.44
C ILE A 250 -14.81 3.02 -2.23
N LEU A 251 -14.74 2.97 -3.56
CA LEU A 251 -15.50 3.83 -4.47
C LEU A 251 -16.93 3.33 -4.71
N LYS A 252 -17.27 2.12 -4.21
CA LYS A 252 -18.59 1.50 -4.34
C LYS A 252 -19.04 1.34 -5.81
N ILE A 253 -18.09 0.95 -6.67
CA ILE A 253 -18.37 0.64 -8.08
C ILE A 253 -18.05 -0.83 -8.39
N PRO A 254 -18.73 -1.44 -9.39
CA PRO A 254 -18.49 -2.83 -9.75
C PRO A 254 -17.04 -3.11 -10.17
N LEU A 255 -16.52 -4.28 -9.81
CA LEU A 255 -15.14 -4.70 -10.13
C LEU A 255 -14.84 -4.66 -11.65
N ASN A 256 -15.82 -5.05 -12.47
CA ASN A 256 -15.72 -5.05 -13.93
C ASN A 256 -15.70 -3.65 -14.56
N LYS A 257 -15.90 -2.59 -13.77
CA LYS A 257 -15.73 -1.19 -14.18
C LYS A 257 -14.36 -0.64 -13.84
N ILE A 258 -13.50 -1.43 -13.19
CA ILE A 258 -12.15 -1.02 -12.79
C ILE A 258 -11.13 -1.86 -13.55
N ARG A 259 -10.15 -1.20 -14.18
CA ARG A 259 -8.99 -1.83 -14.81
C ARG A 259 -7.72 -1.28 -14.19
N VAL A 260 -6.93 -2.16 -13.56
CA VAL A 260 -5.60 -1.82 -13.03
C VAL A 260 -4.54 -2.43 -13.95
N ILE A 261 -3.59 -1.61 -14.37
CA ILE A 261 -2.54 -1.95 -15.32
C ILE A 261 -1.19 -1.72 -14.65
N ASN A 262 -0.32 -2.72 -14.70
CA ASN A 262 1.10 -2.60 -14.36
C ASN A 262 1.90 -3.35 -15.44
N TYR A 263 2.62 -2.61 -16.29
CA TYR A 263 3.48 -3.20 -17.32
C TYR A 263 4.87 -3.50 -16.76
N PHE A 264 5.50 -2.49 -16.16
CA PHE A 264 6.79 -2.57 -15.49
C PHE A 264 6.72 -1.82 -14.17
N MET A 265 7.46 -2.34 -13.18
CA MET A 265 7.59 -1.75 -11.85
C MET A 265 9.07 -1.69 -11.47
N GLY A 266 9.51 -0.54 -10.96
CA GLY A 266 10.87 -0.28 -10.48
C GLY A 266 11.05 -0.73 -9.04
N ALA A 267 10.79 -2.03 -8.83
CA ALA A 267 10.71 -2.70 -7.54
C ALA A 267 9.57 -2.20 -6.63
N GLY A 268 9.39 -2.93 -5.52
CA GLY A 268 8.43 -2.60 -4.46
C GLY A 268 8.90 -3.12 -3.11
N PHE A 269 9.58 -4.27 -3.08
CA PHE A 269 10.18 -4.85 -1.86
C PHE A 269 9.19 -5.09 -0.71
N GLY A 270 7.88 -4.99 -0.95
CA GLY A 270 6.83 -5.08 0.07
C GLY A 270 6.00 -3.79 0.22
N SER A 271 6.51 -2.63 -0.19
CA SER A 271 5.80 -1.35 0.01
C SER A 271 4.63 -1.12 -0.94
N LYS A 272 4.48 -1.93 -2.00
CA LYS A 272 3.50 -1.72 -3.08
C LYS A 272 2.46 -2.85 -3.16
N LEU A 273 2.10 -3.47 -2.03
CA LEU A 273 1.25 -4.67 -1.95
C LEU A 273 -0.27 -4.41 -1.90
N GLY A 274 -0.69 -3.14 -1.89
CA GLY A 274 -2.08 -2.76 -1.71
C GLY A 274 -2.44 -1.44 -2.38
N ILE A 275 -3.68 -1.01 -2.18
CA ILE A 275 -4.15 0.31 -2.57
C ILE A 275 -3.70 1.34 -1.53
N GLU A 276 -3.15 2.46 -2.00
CA GLU A 276 -2.78 3.59 -1.15
C GLU A 276 -3.73 4.77 -1.29
N LYS A 277 -3.71 5.66 -0.29
CA LYS A 277 -4.61 6.83 -0.24
C LYS A 277 -4.48 7.73 -1.46
N HIS A 278 -3.26 7.92 -1.98
CA HIS A 278 -3.01 8.78 -3.13
C HIS A 278 -3.73 8.30 -4.40
N THR A 279 -3.82 6.99 -4.65
CA THR A 279 -4.59 6.41 -5.75
C THR A 279 -6.08 6.71 -5.61
N VAL A 280 -6.62 6.63 -4.39
CA VAL A 280 -8.03 6.97 -4.10
C VAL A 280 -8.29 8.45 -4.33
N MET A 281 -7.42 9.32 -3.83
CA MET A 281 -7.52 10.78 -4.01
C MET A 281 -7.47 11.15 -5.50
N ALA A 282 -6.55 10.56 -6.25
CA ALA A 282 -6.43 10.73 -7.70
C ALA A 282 -7.69 10.25 -8.43
N ALA A 283 -8.25 9.09 -8.05
CA ALA A 283 -9.50 8.58 -8.65
C ALA A 283 -10.70 9.51 -8.40
N LEU A 284 -10.84 10.04 -7.19
CA LEU A 284 -11.91 10.98 -6.85
C LEU A 284 -11.77 12.30 -7.63
N MET A 285 -10.55 12.86 -7.68
CA MET A 285 -10.30 14.11 -8.40
C MET A 285 -10.40 13.94 -9.92
N ALA A 286 -9.89 12.85 -10.48
CA ALA A 286 -10.00 12.56 -11.91
C ALA A 286 -11.48 12.48 -12.34
N LYS A 287 -12.32 11.86 -11.51
CA LYS A 287 -13.77 11.81 -11.74
C LYS A 287 -14.41 13.19 -11.67
N ARG A 288 -14.07 13.96 -10.64
CA ARG A 288 -14.62 15.31 -10.41
C ARG A 288 -14.25 16.29 -11.53
N LEU A 289 -13.01 16.22 -12.02
CA LEU A 289 -12.47 17.14 -13.01
C LEU A 289 -12.72 16.68 -14.47
N GLY A 290 -13.08 15.42 -14.68
CA GLY A 290 -13.18 14.84 -16.02
C GLY A 290 -11.84 14.84 -16.77
N ARG A 291 -10.72 14.75 -16.03
CA ARG A 291 -9.35 14.78 -16.56
C ARG A 291 -8.52 13.68 -15.90
N PRO A 292 -7.57 13.05 -16.62
CA PRO A 292 -6.66 12.10 -16.00
C PRO A 292 -5.78 12.78 -14.95
N VAL A 293 -5.53 12.13 -13.82
CA VAL A 293 -4.66 12.63 -12.74
C VAL A 293 -3.46 11.70 -12.57
N LYS A 294 -2.26 12.25 -12.69
CA LYS A 294 -0.99 11.58 -12.41
C LYS A 294 -0.46 12.00 -11.05
N VAL A 295 -0.11 11.03 -10.22
CA VAL A 295 0.59 11.24 -8.95
C VAL A 295 1.92 10.54 -9.02
N VAL A 296 2.99 11.27 -8.73
CA VAL A 296 4.32 10.74 -8.47
C VAL A 296 4.68 11.18 -7.07
N THR A 297 4.78 10.25 -6.13
CA THR A 297 5.11 10.59 -4.74
C THR A 297 6.58 11.04 -4.68
N PRO A 298 6.87 12.25 -4.15
CA PRO A 298 8.24 12.68 -3.94
C PRO A 298 9.00 11.68 -3.05
N ARG A 299 10.30 11.50 -3.30
CA ARG A 299 11.11 10.58 -2.49
C ARG A 299 11.08 10.91 -0.99
N LYS A 300 11.03 12.20 -0.63
CA LYS A 300 10.89 12.61 0.77
C LYS A 300 9.60 12.08 1.38
N ASP A 301 8.49 12.19 0.67
CA ASP A 301 7.18 11.77 1.14
C ASP A 301 7.08 10.25 1.29
N GLU A 302 7.76 9.47 0.42
CA GLU A 302 7.89 8.01 0.56
C GLU A 302 8.54 7.59 1.88
N PHE A 303 9.47 8.39 2.42
CA PHE A 303 10.09 8.10 3.72
C PHE A 303 9.20 8.51 4.90
N LEU A 304 8.15 9.29 4.64
CA LEU A 304 7.20 9.74 5.67
C LEU A 304 5.95 8.87 5.72
N ALA A 305 5.39 8.46 4.56
CA ALA A 305 4.05 7.88 4.46
C ALA A 305 3.91 6.83 3.34
#